data_AF-A0A931PJ59-F1
#
_entry.id   AF-A0A931PJ59-F1
#
_cell.length_a   1.000
_cell.length_b   1.000
_cell.length_c   1.000
_cell.angle_alpha   90.00
_cell.angle_beta   90.00
_cell.angle_gamma   90.00
#
_symmetry.space_group_name_H-M   'P 1'
#
loop_
_entity.id
_entity.type
_entity.pdbx_description
1 polymer ?
#
loop_
_entity_poly.entity_id
_entity_poly.type
_entity_poly.pdbx_seq_one_letter_code
_entity_poly.pdbx_strand_id
1 'polypeptide(L)'
;MRLSLFVLCLVLFAAAAGRYRAEASLQATERRISALEHRRAEEARAIQMLRAEIAVLESPERLARLADAHTDLAPPASDRLLSADDFLLAFGKPADEVDTDDELPTRRAPVGAPATAIASASTIRNALR
;
A
#
# COMPACT_ATOMS: atom_id res chain seq x y z
N MET A 1 -38.89 -41.04 24.69
CA MET A 1 -39.49 -40.31 23.54
C MET A 1 -39.69 -38.81 23.78
N ARG A 2 -40.19 -38.34 24.93
CA ARG A 2 -40.36 -36.90 25.18
C ARG A 2 -39.04 -36.12 25.28
N LEU A 3 -38.04 -36.70 25.94
CA LEU A 3 -36.71 -36.08 26.09
C LEU A 3 -35.99 -35.89 24.74
N SER A 4 -36.07 -36.87 23.83
CA SER A 4 -35.45 -36.76 22.51
C SER A 4 -36.07 -35.66 21.66
N LEU A 5 -37.38 -35.40 21.80
CA LEU A 5 -38.04 -34.27 21.13
C LEU A 5 -37.53 -32.93 21.66
N PHE A 6 -37.37 -32.79 22.98
CA PHE A 6 -36.80 -31.57 23.58
C PHE A 6 -35.37 -31.32 23.12
N VAL A 7 -34.52 -32.34 23.09
CA VAL A 7 -33.14 -32.24 22.59
C VAL A 7 -33.12 -31.83 21.12
N LEU A 8 -33.95 -32.46 20.27
CA LEU A 8 -34.04 -32.11 18.85
C LEU A 8 -34.46 -30.65 18.65
N CYS A 9 -35.44 -30.18 19.44
CA CYS A 9 -35.92 -28.81 19.39
C CYS A 9 -34.83 -27.81 19.81
N LEU A 10 -34.06 -28.14 20.85
CA LEU A 10 -32.92 -27.32 21.31
C LEU A 10 -31.82 -27.22 20.26
N VAL A 11 -31.47 -28.33 19.59
CA VAL A 11 -30.46 -28.34 18.53
C VAL A 11 -30.91 -27.49 17.34
N LEU A 12 -32.17 -27.61 16.92
CA LEU A 12 -32.73 -26.78 15.84
C LEU A 12 -32.72 -25.28 16.20
N PHE A 13 -33.11 -24.95 17.43
CA PHE A 13 -33.08 -23.57 17.91
C PHE A 13 -31.65 -23.02 17.95
N ALA A 14 -30.70 -23.80 18.45
CA ALA A 14 -29.28 -23.42 18.48
C ALA A 14 -28.70 -23.23 17.07
N ALA A 15 -29.07 -24.09 16.10
CA ALA A 15 -28.64 -23.95 14.71
C ALA A 15 -29.19 -22.67 14.06
N ALA A 16 -30.47 -22.36 14.28
CA ALA A 16 -31.09 -21.13 13.79
C ALA A 16 -30.44 -19.87 14.41
N ALA A 17 -30.21 -19.90 15.73
CA ALA A 17 -29.55 -18.80 16.44
C ALA A 17 -28.09 -18.62 16.00
N GLY A 18 -27.36 -19.71 15.77
CA GLY A 18 -25.99 -19.67 15.27
C GLY A 18 -25.90 -19.01 13.89
N ARG A 19 -26.81 -19.37 12.97
CA ARG A 19 -26.87 -18.76 11.64
C ARG A 19 -27.20 -17.27 11.71
N TYR A 20 -28.16 -16.87 12.55
CA TYR A 20 -28.53 -15.46 12.72
C TYR A 20 -27.36 -14.61 13.26
N ARG A 21 -26.56 -15.16 14.18
CA ARG A 21 -25.38 -14.46 14.71
C ARG A 21 -24.28 -14.28 13.66
N ALA A 22 -24.15 -15.20 12.72
CA ALA A 22 -23.18 -15.09 11.62
C ALA A 22 -23.57 -13.99 10.62
N GLU A 23 -24.84 -13.84 10.27
CA GLU A 23 -25.30 -12.74 9.40
C GLU A 23 -25.14 -11.37 10.08
N ALA A 24 -25.37 -11.30 11.40
CA ALA A 24 -25.20 -10.05 12.15
C ALA A 24 -23.72 -9.61 12.25
N SER A 25 -22.78 -10.54 12.41
CA SER A 25 -21.34 -10.21 12.46
C SER A 25 -20.80 -9.76 11.10
N LEU A 26 -21.34 -10.31 10.00
CA LEU A 26 -20.98 -9.89 8.65
C LEU A 26 -21.37 -8.44 8.38
N GLN A 27 -22.61 -8.04 8.69
CA GLN A 27 -23.04 -6.65 8.48
C GLN A 27 -22.21 -5.63 9.28
N ALA A 28 -21.85 -5.97 10.54
CA ALA A 28 -21.01 -5.11 11.36
C ALA A 28 -19.58 -5.00 10.81
N THR A 29 -19.05 -6.09 10.25
CA THR A 29 -17.71 -6.14 9.66
C THR A 29 -17.67 -5.36 8.33
N GLU A 30 -18.71 -5.51 7.51
CA GLU A 30 -18.82 -4.83 6.21
C GLU A 30 -18.93 -3.30 6.39
N ARG A 31 -19.71 -2.84 7.38
CA ARG A 31 -19.75 -1.41 7.74
C ARG A 31 -18.38 -0.88 8.19
N ARG A 32 -17.61 -1.69 8.92
CA ARG A 32 -16.26 -1.30 9.36
C ARG A 32 -15.29 -1.22 8.19
N ILE A 33 -15.34 -2.19 7.28
CA ILE A 33 -14.51 -2.19 6.06
C ILE A 33 -14.83 -0.95 5.22
N SER A 34 -16.11 -0.70 4.93
CA SER A 34 -16.52 0.47 4.15
C SER A 34 -16.08 1.79 4.79
N ALA A 35 -16.21 1.92 6.12
CA ALA A 35 -15.73 3.10 6.85
C ALA A 35 -14.20 3.28 6.77
N LEU A 36 -13.44 2.19 6.86
CA LEU A 36 -11.98 2.22 6.70
C LEU A 36 -11.56 2.59 5.28
N GLU A 37 -12.25 2.07 4.26
CA GLU A 37 -11.99 2.43 2.86
C GLU A 37 -12.26 3.90 2.59
N HIS A 38 -13.33 4.46 3.16
CA HIS A 38 -13.63 5.89 3.06
C HIS A 38 -12.52 6.74 3.69
N ARG A 39 -12.10 6.39 4.91
CA ARG A 39 -10.99 7.10 5.58
C ARG A 39 -9.69 7.02 4.78
N ARG A 40 -9.37 5.84 4.24
CA ARG A 40 -8.18 5.65 3.39
C ARG A 40 -8.24 6.54 2.15
N ALA A 41 -9.40 6.64 1.52
CA ALA A 41 -9.59 7.50 0.34
C ALA A 41 -9.42 8.99 0.69
N GLU A 42 -9.90 9.43 1.85
CA GLU A 42 -9.72 10.80 2.35
C GLU A 42 -8.24 11.10 2.65
N GLU A 43 -7.55 10.22 3.36
CA GLU A 43 -6.13 10.36 3.67
C GLU A 43 -5.27 10.39 2.39
N ALA A 44 -5.57 9.54 1.40
CA ALA A 44 -4.87 9.54 0.12
C ALA A 44 -5.02 10.87 -0.63
N ARG A 45 -6.21 11.50 -0.57
CA ARG A 45 -6.44 12.83 -1.16
C ARG A 45 -5.66 13.91 -0.42
N ALA A 46 -5.63 13.86 0.91
CA ALA A 46 -4.84 14.80 1.71
C ALA A 46 -3.34 14.72 1.36
N ILE A 47 -2.79 13.50 1.24
CA ILE A 47 -1.39 13.31 0.82
C ILE A 47 -1.13 13.88 -0.57
N GLN A 48 -2.04 13.68 -1.53
CA GLN A 48 -1.89 14.24 -2.88
C GLN A 48 -1.90 15.76 -2.86
N MET A 49 -2.78 16.38 -2.06
CA MET A 49 -2.83 17.83 -1.90
C MET A 49 -1.54 18.36 -1.27
N LEU A 50 -1.08 17.76 -0.16
CA LEU A 50 0.18 18.16 0.48
C LEU A 50 1.38 18.00 -0.46
N ARG A 51 1.42 16.93 -1.26
CA ARG A 51 2.48 16.75 -2.27
C ARG A 51 2.43 17.81 -3.36
N ALA A 52 1.24 18.22 -3.78
CA ALA A 52 1.08 19.31 -4.74
C ALA A 52 1.55 20.64 -4.14
N GLU A 53 1.22 20.90 -2.87
CA GLU A 53 1.71 22.09 -2.15
C GLU A 53 3.24 22.07 -2.01
N ILE A 54 3.83 20.93 -1.62
CA ILE A 54 5.28 20.77 -1.55
C ILE A 54 5.91 20.99 -2.91
N ALA A 55 5.37 20.42 -3.99
CA ALA A 55 5.89 20.63 -5.34
C ALA A 55 5.85 22.10 -5.77
N VAL A 56 4.87 22.87 -5.31
CA VAL A 56 4.82 24.32 -5.52
C VAL A 56 5.89 25.04 -4.69
N LEU A 57 6.06 24.66 -3.42
CA LEU A 57 7.05 25.27 -2.53
C LEU A 57 8.50 24.98 -2.95
N GLU A 58 8.74 23.76 -3.44
CA GLU A 58 10.02 23.26 -3.95
C GLU A 58 10.23 23.55 -5.43
N SER A 59 9.37 24.36 -6.06
CA SER A 59 9.54 24.71 -7.47
C SER A 59 10.93 25.33 -7.71
N PRO A 60 11.72 24.79 -8.65
CA PRO A 60 13.12 25.19 -8.84
C PRO A 60 13.25 26.66 -9.22
N GLU A 61 12.26 27.23 -9.92
CA GLU A 61 12.21 28.66 -10.25
C GLU A 61 11.99 29.54 -9.02
N ARG A 62 11.27 29.07 -8.00
CA ARG A 62 11.07 29.79 -6.74
C ARG A 62 12.32 29.66 -5.86
N LEU A 63 12.91 28.48 -5.79
CA LEU A 63 14.17 28.26 -5.09
C LEU A 63 15.33 29.02 -5.73
N ALA A 64 15.42 29.10 -7.06
CA ALA A 64 16.42 29.89 -7.77
C ALA A 64 16.27 31.39 -7.49
N ARG A 65 15.04 31.91 -7.52
CA ARG A 65 14.77 33.31 -7.14
C ARG A 65 15.09 33.60 -5.67
N LEU A 66 14.82 32.64 -4.77
CA LEU A 66 15.11 32.81 -3.35
C LEU A 66 16.62 32.71 -3.07
N ALA A 67 17.32 31.84 -3.81
CA ALA A 67 18.77 31.76 -3.80
C ALA A 67 19.35 33.10 -4.27
N ASP A 68 19.00 33.58 -5.47
CA ASP A 68 19.46 34.86 -6.00
C ASP A 68 19.17 36.05 -5.06
N ALA A 69 18.06 36.01 -4.31
CA ALA A 69 17.66 37.10 -3.41
C ALA A 69 18.36 37.07 -2.05
N HIS A 70 18.80 35.92 -1.55
CA HIS A 70 19.27 35.77 -0.17
C HIS A 70 20.61 35.05 -0.01
N THR A 71 21.19 34.55 -1.09
CA THR A 71 22.48 33.86 -1.13
C THR A 71 23.18 34.14 -2.46
N ASP A 72 24.45 34.54 -2.49
CA ASP A 72 25.22 34.68 -3.75
C ASP A 72 25.52 33.33 -4.45
N LEU A 73 24.74 32.28 -4.18
CA LEU A 73 24.91 30.96 -4.75
C LEU A 73 24.00 30.80 -5.97
N ALA A 74 24.62 30.72 -7.15
CA ALA A 74 23.93 30.28 -8.36
C ALA A 74 23.44 28.83 -8.21
N PRO A 75 22.23 28.48 -8.69
CA PRO A 75 21.75 27.11 -8.70
C PRO A 75 22.79 26.19 -9.37
N PRO A 76 23.11 25.02 -8.78
CA PRO A 76 24.02 24.08 -9.43
C PRO A 76 23.38 23.65 -10.74
N ALA A 77 23.99 24.05 -11.85
CA ALA A 77 23.56 23.63 -13.17
C ALA A 77 23.64 22.09 -13.24
N SER A 78 22.68 21.47 -13.94
CA SER A 78 22.50 20.00 -13.94
C SER A 78 23.72 19.25 -14.49
N ASP A 79 24.60 19.95 -15.21
CA ASP A 79 25.91 19.51 -15.68
C ASP A 79 26.99 19.43 -14.58
N ARG A 80 26.74 20.01 -13.38
CA ARG A 80 27.63 19.95 -12.22
C ARG A 80 27.22 18.94 -11.15
N LEU A 81 26.12 18.23 -11.35
CA LEU A 81 25.74 17.09 -10.51
C LEU A 81 26.50 15.86 -11.03
N LEU A 82 27.37 15.28 -10.21
CA LEU A 82 27.99 14.00 -10.56
C LEU A 82 26.89 12.95 -10.77
N SER A 83 26.99 12.18 -11.85
CA SER A 83 26.19 10.96 -11.98
C SER A 83 26.52 10.01 -10.83
N ALA A 84 25.57 9.15 -10.45
CA ALA A 84 25.80 8.15 -9.40
C ALA A 84 27.03 7.26 -9.73
N ASP A 85 27.21 6.94 -11.01
CA ASP A 85 28.36 6.18 -11.49
C ASP A 85 29.68 6.97 -11.33
N ASP A 86 29.67 8.27 -11.63
CA ASP A 86 30.85 9.15 -11.49
C ASP A 86 31.22 9.36 -10.02
N PHE A 87 30.22 9.38 -9.13
CA PHE A 87 30.44 9.49 -7.68
C PHE A 87 31.12 8.24 -7.13
N LEU A 88 30.66 7.05 -7.54
CA LEU A 88 31.27 5.78 -7.15
C LEU A 88 32.71 5.66 -7.66
N LEU A 89 32.98 6.19 -8.84
CA LEU A 89 34.33 6.25 -9.40
C LEU A 89 35.24 7.22 -8.63
N ALA A 90 34.71 8.39 -8.22
CA ALA A 90 35.48 9.44 -7.56
C ALA A 90 35.75 9.17 -6.07
N PHE A 91 34.78 8.59 -5.35
CA PHE A 91 34.85 8.38 -3.90
C PHE A 91 34.99 6.91 -3.49
N GLY A 92 34.95 6.00 -4.46
CA GLY A 92 34.98 4.56 -4.22
C GLY A 92 33.62 4.03 -3.77
N LYS A 93 33.37 2.76 -4.11
CA LYS A 93 32.25 1.97 -3.59
C LYS A 93 32.35 1.92 -2.06
N PRO A 94 31.32 2.32 -1.29
CA PRO A 94 31.35 2.15 0.16
C PRO A 94 31.60 0.67 0.44
N ALA A 95 32.60 0.38 1.28
CA ALA A 95 33.14 -0.96 1.51
C ALA A 95 32.19 -1.95 2.22
N ASP A 96 30.89 -1.63 2.29
CA ASP A 96 29.85 -2.43 2.92
C ASP A 96 28.89 -3.08 1.92
N GLU A 97 29.26 -3.18 0.64
CA GLU A 97 28.61 -4.15 -0.24
C GLU A 97 29.08 -5.55 0.16
N VAL A 98 28.43 -6.07 1.22
CA VAL A 98 28.38 -7.48 1.55
C VAL A 98 28.02 -8.22 0.28
N ASP A 99 28.92 -9.11 -0.12
CA ASP A 99 28.79 -10.09 -1.18
C ASP A 99 27.39 -10.72 -1.10
N THR A 100 26.45 -10.22 -1.89
CA THR A 100 25.09 -10.78 -1.96
C THR A 100 25.04 -11.72 -3.16
N ASP A 101 25.90 -12.74 -3.11
CA ASP A 101 25.75 -13.97 -3.89
C ASP A 101 24.75 -14.94 -3.22
N ASP A 102 24.09 -14.53 -2.12
CA ASP A 102 22.96 -15.24 -1.52
C ASP A 102 21.66 -14.45 -1.75
N GLU A 103 20.73 -15.09 -2.49
CA GLU A 103 19.32 -14.73 -2.69
C GLU A 103 18.97 -13.23 -2.59
N LEU A 104 18.72 -12.60 -3.75
CA LEU A 104 17.89 -11.39 -3.84
C LEU A 104 16.69 -11.53 -2.87
N PRO A 105 16.61 -10.72 -1.79
CA PRO A 105 15.39 -10.67 -1.03
C PRO A 105 14.35 -10.12 -1.99
N THR A 106 13.45 -11.02 -2.41
CA THR A 106 12.26 -10.74 -3.18
C THR A 106 11.74 -9.38 -2.76
N ARG A 107 11.88 -8.41 -3.68
CA ARG A 107 11.36 -7.05 -3.57
C ARG A 107 9.98 -7.14 -2.92
N ARG A 108 9.88 -6.82 -1.62
CA ARG A 108 8.58 -6.76 -0.96
C ARG A 108 7.78 -5.74 -1.74
N ALA A 109 6.68 -6.22 -2.34
CA ALA A 109 5.72 -5.40 -3.02
C ALA A 109 5.35 -4.20 -2.13
N PRO A 110 5.09 -3.02 -2.72
CA PRO A 110 4.68 -1.85 -1.96
C PRO A 110 3.49 -2.22 -1.06
N VAL A 111 3.69 -2.07 0.25
CA VAL A 111 2.62 -2.15 1.25
C VAL A 111 1.61 -1.06 0.90
N GLY A 112 0.57 -1.41 0.16
CA GLY A 112 -0.45 -0.46 -0.29
C GLY A 112 -1.21 -0.79 -1.57
N ALA A 113 -0.80 -1.74 -2.41
CA ALA A 113 -1.65 -2.13 -3.55
C ALA A 113 -2.80 -3.04 -3.07
N PRO A 114 -4.08 -2.74 -3.35
CA PRO A 114 -5.16 -3.70 -3.11
C PRO A 114 -4.91 -4.95 -3.95
N ALA A 115 -4.64 -6.06 -3.27
CA ALA A 115 -4.54 -7.38 -3.86
C ALA A 115 -5.95 -7.88 -4.20
N THR A 116 -6.52 -7.41 -5.31
CA THR A 116 -7.66 -8.07 -5.96
C THR A 116 -7.75 -7.62 -7.41
N ALA A 117 -8.00 -8.60 -8.28
CA ALA A 117 -8.14 -8.50 -9.74
C ALA A 117 -6.83 -8.37 -10.52
N ILE A 118 -6.17 -9.49 -10.80
CA ILE A 118 -5.86 -10.04 -12.15
C ILE A 118 -5.16 -11.41 -11.90
N ALA A 119 -5.88 -12.45 -11.45
CA ALA A 119 -5.34 -13.82 -11.39
C ALA A 119 -6.39 -14.95 -11.25
N SER A 120 -7.64 -14.74 -11.66
CA SER A 120 -8.66 -15.81 -11.62
C SER A 120 -9.41 -16.05 -12.94
N ALA A 121 -8.92 -15.55 -14.07
CA ALA A 121 -9.63 -15.67 -15.36
C ALA A 121 -9.13 -16.80 -16.29
N SER A 122 -8.04 -17.53 -15.98
CA SER A 122 -7.51 -18.55 -16.92
C SER A 122 -7.71 -20.01 -16.51
N THR A 123 -8.07 -20.31 -15.24
CA THR A 123 -8.16 -21.71 -14.78
C THR A 123 -9.51 -22.39 -15.03
N ILE A 124 -10.56 -21.67 -15.44
CA ILE A 124 -11.88 -22.28 -15.68
C ILE A 124 -12.03 -22.86 -17.11
N ARG A 125 -11.13 -22.56 -18.06
CA ARG A 125 -11.28 -23.01 -19.46
C ARG A 125 -10.78 -24.43 -19.74
N ASN A 126 -10.02 -25.06 -18.83
CA ASN A 126 -9.36 -26.35 -19.11
C ASN A 126 -10.01 -27.58 -18.47
N ALA A 127 -11.23 -27.45 -17.94
CA ALA A 127 -11.99 -28.56 -17.34
C ALA A 127 -13.18 -29.04 -18.19
N LEU A 128 -13.29 -28.57 -19.44
CA LEU A 128 -14.30 -29.06 -20.39
C LEU A 128 -13.64 -29.32 -21.76
N ARG A 129 -12.74 -30.31 -21.81
CA ARG A 129 -12.43 -31.05 -23.03
C ARG A 129 -11.91 -32.45 -22.71
#